data_AF-A0A7M1WDK4-F1
#
_entry.id   AF-A0A7M1WDK4-F1
#
_cell.length_a   1.000
_cell.length_b   1.000
_cell.length_c   1.000
_cell.angle_alpha   90.00
_cell.angle_beta   90.00
_cell.angle_gamma   90.00
#
_symmetry.space_group_name_H-M   'P 1'
#
loop_
_entity.id
_entity.type
_entity.pdbx_description
1 polymer ?
#
loop_
_entity_poly.entity_id
_entity_poly.type
_entity_poly.pdbx_seq_one_letter_code
_entity_poly.pdbx_strand_id
1 'polypeptide(L)'
;MNIVNERSRLDTIIVWGHGLSHLNSIVKMIRDTEYFEIIRFIKHKPKSMKKFVNQVYSYDYAPLVHLKSKIKYLEKVEPCLMCIVIKNKSPMVDILGEGNFRHKESLRLKNLKTKIREEFNPYIDGNMTHDHIIHATDNEEQTYHILNAIGVENISDYYQDNYFSIPFFVGKLNSYKILEINIEELYCGQVKGDEFNYIVTNVPLSDSVQYQALISKDARKKYSNYIEKYRGTAIKADHDLLRYLELSNDFLYLSAGNETKFVTVKRNEKNQYVIVDGLHRASIHLYQNNRKIKVCLVN
;
A
#
# COMPACT_ATOMS: atom_id res chain seq x y z
N MET A 1 -35.02 1.65 10.61
CA MET A 1 -33.93 0.86 10.00
C MET A 1 -32.96 1.85 9.36
N ASN A 2 -32.07 2.44 10.16
CA ASN A 2 -31.15 3.48 9.68
C ASN A 2 -29.83 2.82 9.30
N ILE A 3 -29.75 2.34 8.07
CA ILE A 3 -28.46 2.04 7.46
C ILE A 3 -27.87 3.39 7.09
N VAL A 4 -27.15 4.02 8.02
CA VAL A 4 -26.27 5.13 7.68
C VAL A 4 -25.16 4.51 6.85
N ASN A 5 -25.37 4.47 5.53
CA ASN A 5 -24.35 4.13 4.56
C ASN A 5 -23.34 5.29 4.54
N GLU A 6 -22.49 5.38 5.56
CA GLU A 6 -21.41 6.36 5.57
C GLU A 6 -20.44 6.02 4.43
N ARG A 7 -20.17 7.04 3.61
CA ARG A 7 -19.36 6.95 2.40
C ARG A 7 -18.02 6.27 2.70
N SER A 8 -17.47 5.59 1.70
CA SER A 8 -16.11 5.04 1.77
C SER A 8 -15.13 6.11 2.25
N ARG A 9 -14.19 5.73 3.12
CA ARG A 9 -13.21 6.66 3.71
C ARG A 9 -11.79 6.10 3.62
N LEU A 10 -10.81 6.95 3.91
CA LEU A 10 -9.43 6.55 4.11
C LEU A 10 -9.15 6.27 5.57
N ASP A 11 -8.50 5.13 5.81
CA ASP A 11 -7.98 4.72 7.10
C ASP A 11 -6.49 4.42 6.98
N THR A 12 -5.75 4.56 8.08
CA THR A 12 -4.33 4.18 8.13
C THR A 12 -4.01 3.27 9.29
N ILE A 13 -3.05 2.37 9.06
CA ILE A 13 -2.44 1.52 10.07
C ILE A 13 -0.92 1.75 10.02
N ILE A 14 -0.36 2.22 11.14
CA ILE A 14 1.08 2.26 11.37
C ILE A 14 1.48 0.96 12.05
N VAL A 15 2.38 0.21 11.42
CA VAL A 15 3.16 -0.88 12.03
C VAL A 15 4.48 -0.30 12.50
N TRP A 16 4.68 -0.30 13.82
CA TRP A 16 5.91 0.21 14.45
C TRP A 16 7.08 -0.74 14.24
N GLY A 17 8.32 -0.28 14.47
CA GLY A 17 9.55 -1.04 14.18
C GLY A 17 9.56 -2.48 14.72
N HIS A 18 9.14 -2.66 15.96
CA HIS A 18 9.04 -3.98 16.60
C HIS A 18 7.90 -4.87 16.08
N GLY A 19 6.92 -4.31 15.37
CA GLY A 19 5.88 -5.05 14.67
C GLY A 19 6.27 -5.44 13.24
N LEU A 20 7.36 -4.90 12.69
CA LEU A 20 7.74 -5.12 11.28
C LEU A 20 8.09 -6.58 10.98
N SER A 21 8.54 -7.36 11.96
CA SER A 21 8.75 -8.81 11.84
C SER A 21 7.45 -9.57 11.50
N HIS A 22 6.29 -9.00 11.85
CA HIS A 22 4.97 -9.58 11.60
C HIS A 22 4.25 -8.93 10.41
N LEU A 23 4.94 -8.05 9.65
CA LEU A 23 4.30 -7.22 8.63
C LEU A 23 3.52 -8.04 7.58
N ASN A 24 4.08 -9.14 7.09
CA ASN A 24 3.41 -9.98 6.09
C ASN A 24 2.09 -10.57 6.62
N SER A 25 2.07 -11.05 7.87
CA SER A 25 0.86 -11.58 8.50
C SER A 25 -0.18 -10.48 8.75
N ILE A 26 0.26 -9.31 9.23
CA ILE A 26 -0.60 -8.14 9.43
C ILE A 26 -1.24 -7.70 8.10
N VAL A 27 -0.44 -7.60 7.04
CA VAL A 27 -0.94 -7.26 5.69
C VAL A 27 -1.94 -8.30 5.20
N LYS A 28 -1.71 -9.59 5.46
CA LYS A 28 -2.67 -10.64 5.14
C LYS A 28 -4.00 -10.42 5.86
N MET A 29 -4.00 -10.16 7.17
CA MET A 29 -5.23 -9.88 7.92
C MET A 29 -5.99 -8.67 7.38
N ILE A 30 -5.28 -7.62 6.94
CA ILE A 30 -5.89 -6.44 6.31
C ILE A 30 -6.56 -6.84 4.98
N ARG A 31 -5.90 -7.64 4.15
CA ARG A 31 -6.44 -8.12 2.86
C ARG A 31 -7.65 -9.05 3.04
N ASP A 32 -7.63 -9.87 4.08
CA ASP A 32 -8.73 -10.79 4.41
C ASP A 32 -9.93 -10.05 5.04
N THR A 33 -9.74 -8.78 5.45
CA THR A 33 -10.84 -7.98 6.01
C THR A 33 -11.73 -7.47 4.88
N GLU A 34 -12.99 -7.90 4.88
CA GLU A 34 -13.95 -7.46 3.87
C GLU A 34 -14.05 -5.93 3.79
N TYR A 35 -14.31 -5.42 2.59
CA TYR A 35 -14.46 -4.00 2.27
C TYR A 35 -13.20 -3.14 2.48
N PHE A 36 -12.07 -3.74 2.86
CA PHE A 36 -10.79 -3.06 2.86
C PHE A 36 -10.07 -3.25 1.52
N GLU A 37 -9.44 -2.19 1.06
CA GLU A 37 -8.53 -2.22 -0.07
C GLU A 37 -7.26 -1.47 0.33
N ILE A 38 -6.12 -2.16 0.33
CA ILE A 38 -4.84 -1.50 0.55
C ILE A 38 -4.48 -0.71 -0.71
N ILE A 39 -4.47 0.60 -0.59
CA ILE A 39 -4.20 1.50 -1.72
C ILE A 39 -2.75 1.97 -1.75
N ARG A 40 -2.06 1.97 -0.60
CA ARG A 40 -0.66 2.42 -0.53
C ARG A 40 0.08 1.90 0.69
N PHE A 41 1.35 1.58 0.48
CA PHE A 41 2.35 1.40 1.51
C PHE A 41 3.29 2.60 1.55
N ILE A 42 3.69 3.01 2.75
CA ILE A 42 4.69 4.05 2.99
C ILE A 42 5.63 3.58 4.10
N LYS A 43 6.86 3.22 3.73
CA LYS A 43 7.91 2.89 4.69
C LYS A 43 8.62 4.19 5.06
N HIS A 44 8.70 4.48 6.34
CA HIS A 44 9.18 5.77 6.81
C HIS A 44 10.21 5.57 7.93
N LYS A 45 11.28 6.36 7.88
CA LYS A 45 12.30 6.44 8.94
C LYS A 45 12.28 7.85 9.54
N PRO A 46 11.57 8.08 10.66
CA PRO A 46 11.54 9.39 11.28
C PRO A 46 12.94 9.84 11.70
N LYS A 47 13.27 11.11 11.46
CA LYS A 47 14.49 11.73 12.00
C LYS A 47 14.50 11.78 13.53
N SER A 48 13.32 11.88 14.13
CA SER A 48 13.13 11.85 15.58
C SER A 48 11.82 11.14 15.90
N MET A 49 11.92 9.97 16.54
CA MET A 49 10.76 9.18 16.94
C MET A 49 9.84 9.97 17.88
N LYS A 50 10.41 10.69 18.85
CA LYS A 50 9.66 11.56 19.77
C LYS A 50 8.82 12.61 19.03
N LYS A 51 9.41 13.35 18.07
CA LYS A 51 8.66 14.37 17.30
C LYS A 51 7.57 13.72 16.46
N PHE A 52 7.88 12.60 15.82
CA PHE A 52 6.93 11.87 14.99
C PHE A 52 5.74 11.34 15.81
N VAL A 53 6.01 10.70 16.94
CA VAL A 53 4.96 10.19 17.85
C VAL A 53 4.10 11.35 18.37
N ASN A 54 4.71 12.49 18.76
CA ASN A 54 3.92 13.66 19.16
C ASN A 54 3.00 14.18 18.04
N GLN A 55 3.43 14.14 16.77
CA GLN A 55 2.60 14.56 15.63
C GLN A 55 1.48 13.58 15.32
N VAL A 56 1.74 12.27 15.41
CA VAL A 56 0.72 11.24 15.20
C VAL A 56 -0.37 11.32 16.27
N TYR A 57 0.03 11.56 17.52
CA TYR A 57 -0.86 11.57 18.67
C TYR A 57 -1.40 12.95 19.06
N SER A 58 -1.06 14.03 18.34
CA SER A 58 -1.58 15.37 18.66
C SER A 58 -3.09 15.49 18.46
N TYR A 59 -3.68 14.57 17.71
CA TYR A 59 -5.11 14.47 17.44
C TYR A 59 -5.75 13.21 18.05
N ASP A 60 -5.02 12.53 18.93
CA ASP A 60 -5.52 11.36 19.65
C ASP A 60 -6.10 11.80 21.01
N TYR A 61 -7.12 11.09 21.47
CA TYR A 61 -7.79 11.36 22.76
C TYR A 61 -7.00 10.75 23.94
N ALA A 62 -5.84 10.15 23.68
CA ALA A 62 -5.04 9.42 24.65
C ALA A 62 -4.37 10.32 25.71
N PRO A 63 -4.39 9.95 27.00
CA PRO A 63 -3.71 10.70 28.06
C PRO A 63 -2.18 10.79 27.85
N LEU A 64 -1.60 11.95 28.20
CA LEU A 64 -0.16 12.27 28.04
C LEU A 64 0.81 11.23 28.66
N VAL A 65 0.38 10.51 29.70
CA VAL A 65 1.17 9.46 30.35
C VAL A 65 1.41 8.28 29.42
N HIS A 66 0.40 7.86 28.65
CA HIS A 66 0.54 6.78 27.66
C HIS A 66 1.51 7.15 26.54
N LEU A 67 1.53 8.43 26.15
CA LEU A 67 2.44 8.95 25.13
C LEU A 67 3.90 8.88 25.59
N LYS A 68 4.20 9.23 26.85
CA LYS A 68 5.57 9.14 27.41
C LYS A 68 6.09 7.70 27.42
N SER A 69 5.28 6.75 27.89
CA SER A 69 5.66 5.33 27.92
C SER A 69 5.90 4.79 26.51
N LYS A 70 5.01 5.13 25.56
CA LYS A 70 5.14 4.75 24.16
C LYS A 70 6.41 5.31 23.51
N ILE A 71 6.73 6.58 23.72
CA ILE A 71 7.97 7.19 23.21
C ILE A 71 9.18 6.47 23.78
N LYS A 72 9.23 6.25 25.11
CA LYS A 72 10.36 5.58 25.77
C LYS A 72 10.60 4.17 25.24
N TYR A 73 9.53 3.44 24.92
CA TYR A 73 9.64 2.13 24.30
C TYR A 73 10.08 2.23 22.84
N LEU A 74 9.47 3.12 22.04
CA LEU A 74 9.79 3.28 20.63
C LEU A 74 11.21 3.81 20.36
N GLU A 75 11.80 4.53 21.31
CA GLU A 75 13.22 4.94 21.27
C GLU A 75 14.20 3.76 21.37
N LYS A 76 13.75 2.60 21.84
CA LYS A 76 14.58 1.38 21.93
C LYS A 76 14.52 0.50 20.69
N VAL A 77 13.58 0.76 19.77
CA VAL A 77 13.42 -0.01 18.54
C VAL A 77 14.00 0.76 17.36
N GLU A 78 14.32 0.07 16.27
CA GLU A 78 14.74 0.75 15.05
C GLU A 78 13.70 1.79 14.65
N PRO A 79 14.09 3.06 14.35
CA PRO A 79 13.16 4.12 13.99
C PRO A 79 12.70 3.96 12.55
N CYS A 80 12.03 2.85 12.27
CA CYS A 80 11.48 2.46 10.99
C CYS A 80 10.04 2.00 11.23
N LEU A 81 9.13 2.39 10.34
CA LEU A 81 7.73 2.00 10.41
C LEU A 81 7.15 1.80 9.01
N MET A 82 6.05 1.07 8.95
CA MET A 82 5.23 0.94 7.76
C MET A 82 3.87 1.59 8.01
N CYS A 83 3.52 2.59 7.23
CA CYS A 83 2.16 3.10 7.16
C CYS A 83 1.43 2.44 5.99
N ILE A 84 0.29 1.83 6.28
CA ILE A 84 -0.57 1.16 5.33
C ILE A 84 -1.83 2.00 5.19
N VAL A 85 -2.07 2.53 4.00
CA VAL A 85 -3.26 3.32 3.68
C VAL A 85 -4.31 2.39 3.07
N ILE A 86 -5.51 2.47 3.62
CA ILE A 86 -6.62 1.57 3.30
C ILE A 86 -7.81 2.42 2.84
N LYS A 87 -8.41 2.06 1.71
CA LYS A 87 -9.75 2.50 1.35
C LYS A 87 -10.74 1.58 2.05
N ASN A 88 -11.40 2.11 3.06
CA ASN A 88 -12.43 1.42 3.82
C ASN A 88 -13.79 1.72 3.18
N LYS A 89 -14.32 0.75 2.43
CA LYS A 89 -15.56 0.91 1.65
C LYS A 89 -16.83 0.82 2.51
N SER A 90 -16.71 0.37 3.76
CA SER A 90 -17.84 0.21 4.69
C SER A 90 -17.36 0.33 6.14
N PRO A 91 -17.15 1.56 6.66
CA PRO A 91 -16.51 1.75 7.96
C PRO A 91 -17.33 1.29 9.17
N MET A 92 -18.65 1.17 9.03
CA MET A 92 -19.56 0.85 10.15
C MET A 92 -19.28 1.75 11.35
N VAL A 93 -19.48 3.06 11.18
CA VAL A 93 -19.12 4.06 12.19
C VAL A 93 -20.10 4.02 13.35
N ASP A 94 -19.56 4.09 14.56
CA ASP A 94 -20.32 4.24 15.80
C ASP A 94 -19.66 5.30 16.71
N ILE A 95 -20.38 5.76 17.73
CA ILE A 95 -19.88 6.71 18.72
C ILE A 95 -19.44 5.93 19.96
N LEU A 96 -18.13 5.89 20.20
CA LEU A 96 -17.52 5.17 21.31
C LEU A 96 -16.92 6.13 22.34
N GLY A 97 -16.66 5.63 23.55
CA GLY A 97 -16.18 6.43 24.68
C GLY A 97 -17.30 6.98 25.56
N GLU A 98 -16.94 7.67 26.64
CA GLU A 98 -17.87 8.21 27.63
C GLU A 98 -17.64 9.71 27.87
N GLY A 99 -18.72 10.44 28.15
CA GLY A 99 -18.66 11.88 28.44
C GLY A 99 -17.95 12.68 27.33
N ASN A 100 -16.93 13.45 27.73
CA ASN A 100 -16.14 14.29 26.83
C ASN A 100 -15.18 13.51 25.91
N PHE A 101 -15.03 12.19 26.12
CA PHE A 101 -14.17 11.33 25.30
C PHE A 101 -14.96 10.60 24.20
N ARG A 102 -16.23 10.95 24.00
CA ARG A 102 -17.05 10.39 22.93
C ARG A 102 -16.52 10.81 21.56
N HIS A 103 -16.25 9.84 20.70
CA HIS A 103 -15.73 10.06 19.35
C HIS A 103 -16.29 9.05 18.35
N LYS A 104 -16.28 9.42 17.07
CA LYS A 104 -16.65 8.50 15.98
C LYS A 104 -15.48 7.55 15.70
N GLU A 105 -15.75 6.25 15.68
CA GLU A 105 -14.76 5.21 15.36
C GLU A 105 -15.32 4.23 14.31
N SER A 106 -14.49 3.75 13.39
CA SER A 106 -14.82 2.63 12.50
C SER A 106 -14.79 1.32 13.28
N LEU A 107 -15.94 0.70 13.51
CA LEU A 107 -16.01 -0.58 14.21
C LEU A 107 -15.24 -1.67 13.45
N ARG A 108 -15.25 -1.61 12.11
CA ARG A 108 -14.51 -2.57 11.28
C ARG A 108 -13.00 -2.49 11.50
N LEU A 109 -12.45 -1.27 11.50
CA LEU A 109 -11.03 -1.06 11.73
C LEU A 109 -10.66 -1.32 13.19
N LYS A 110 -11.51 -0.95 14.14
CA LYS A 110 -11.35 -1.28 15.56
C LYS A 110 -11.22 -2.78 15.76
N ASN A 111 -12.12 -3.57 15.18
CA ASN A 111 -12.10 -5.02 15.30
C ASN A 111 -10.81 -5.62 14.72
N LEU A 112 -10.37 -5.15 13.55
CA LEU A 112 -9.09 -5.59 12.97
C LEU A 112 -7.90 -5.17 13.86
N LYS A 113 -7.88 -3.93 14.36
CA LYS A 113 -6.87 -3.39 15.28
C LYS A 113 -6.75 -4.28 16.52
N THR A 114 -7.87 -4.70 17.11
CA THR A 114 -7.90 -5.60 18.26
C THR A 114 -7.32 -6.98 17.92
N LYS A 115 -7.79 -7.62 16.83
CA LYS A 115 -7.30 -8.94 16.42
C LYS A 115 -5.79 -8.97 16.18
N ILE A 116 -5.25 -7.97 15.48
CA ILE A 116 -3.81 -7.85 15.22
C ILE A 116 -3.03 -7.74 16.55
N ARG A 117 -3.56 -6.97 17.51
CA ARG A 117 -2.93 -6.81 18.83
C ARG A 117 -2.98 -8.09 19.65
N GLU A 118 -4.12 -8.77 19.68
CA GLU A 118 -4.27 -10.05 20.35
C GLU A 118 -3.28 -11.10 19.80
N GLU A 119 -3.05 -11.11 18.49
CA GLU A 119 -2.17 -12.10 17.85
C GLU A 119 -0.67 -11.78 17.99
N PHE A 120 -0.28 -10.49 17.96
CA PHE A 120 1.13 -10.12 17.80
C PHE A 120 1.70 -9.16 18.84
N ASN A 121 0.89 -8.60 19.75
CA ASN A 121 1.47 -7.80 20.83
C ASN A 121 2.27 -8.67 21.80
N PRO A 122 3.27 -8.11 22.47
CA PRO A 122 3.93 -8.78 23.58
C PRO A 122 2.95 -9.07 24.72
N TYR A 123 3.20 -10.18 25.43
CA TYR A 123 2.49 -10.56 26.65
C TYR A 123 3.47 -10.69 27.80
N ILE A 124 3.05 -10.26 28.99
CA ILE A 124 3.76 -10.47 30.25
C ILE A 124 2.76 -11.10 31.22
N ASP A 125 3.11 -12.26 31.77
CA ASP A 125 2.26 -13.03 32.70
C ASP A 125 0.84 -13.27 32.17
N GLY A 126 0.73 -13.57 30.86
CA GLY A 126 -0.54 -13.83 30.18
C GLY A 126 -1.38 -12.58 29.86
N ASN A 127 -0.92 -11.38 30.22
CA ASN A 127 -1.59 -10.12 29.92
C ASN A 127 -0.92 -9.40 28.75
N MET A 128 -1.72 -8.93 27.79
CA MET A 128 -1.23 -8.13 26.66
C MET A 128 -0.65 -6.81 27.18
N THR A 129 0.57 -6.48 26.75
CA THR A 129 1.20 -5.22 27.15
C THR A 129 0.60 -4.02 26.41
N HIS A 130 0.90 -2.82 26.90
CA HIS A 130 0.58 -1.57 26.21
C HIS A 130 1.60 -1.20 25.13
N ASP A 131 2.61 -2.04 24.89
CA ASP A 131 3.61 -1.86 23.83
C ASP A 131 3.01 -2.31 22.49
N HIS A 132 1.97 -1.59 22.06
CA HIS A 132 1.18 -1.97 20.90
C HIS A 132 2.03 -1.91 19.61
N ILE A 133 2.08 -3.04 18.89
CA ILE A 133 2.84 -3.15 17.64
C ILE A 133 2.25 -2.34 16.48
N ILE A 134 0.96 -1.99 16.58
CA ILE A 134 0.27 -1.14 15.63
C ILE A 134 -0.47 0.03 16.28
N HIS A 135 -0.62 1.09 15.50
CA HIS A 135 -1.60 2.15 15.71
C HIS A 135 -2.49 2.22 14.47
N ALA A 136 -3.80 2.32 14.65
CA ALA A 136 -4.74 2.48 13.54
C ALA A 136 -5.69 3.62 13.89
N THR A 137 -6.15 4.33 12.86
CA THR A 137 -6.98 5.52 13.01
C THR A 137 -8.39 5.18 13.45
N ASP A 138 -8.97 6.02 14.29
CA ASP A 138 -10.37 5.87 14.68
C ASP A 138 -11.30 6.51 13.62
N ASN A 139 -10.85 7.61 13.01
CA ASN A 139 -11.57 8.34 11.98
C ASN A 139 -10.66 8.83 10.84
N GLU A 140 -11.27 9.34 9.77
CA GLU A 140 -10.56 9.77 8.56
C GLU A 140 -9.68 11.02 8.79
N GLU A 141 -10.03 11.89 9.74
CA GLU A 141 -9.21 13.07 10.07
C GLU A 141 -7.86 12.66 10.69
N GLN A 142 -7.84 11.65 11.56
CA GLN A 142 -6.57 11.09 12.06
C GLN A 142 -5.70 10.52 10.92
N THR A 143 -6.30 9.94 9.88
CA THR A 143 -5.56 9.50 8.69
C THR A 143 -4.83 10.67 8.04
N TYR A 144 -5.48 11.82 7.94
CA TYR A 144 -4.88 13.01 7.35
C TYR A 144 -3.69 13.51 8.16
N HIS A 145 -3.82 13.52 9.49
CA HIS A 145 -2.72 13.89 10.38
C HIS A 145 -1.51 12.96 10.27
N ILE A 146 -1.75 11.63 10.24
CA ILE A 146 -0.69 10.64 10.08
C ILE A 146 0.02 10.80 8.73
N LEU A 147 -0.73 10.94 7.64
CA LEU A 147 -0.15 11.12 6.31
C LEU A 147 0.70 12.40 6.24
N ASN A 148 0.22 13.50 6.80
CA ASN A 148 0.99 14.75 6.91
C ASN A 148 2.27 14.56 7.75
N ALA A 149 2.20 13.87 8.89
CA ALA A 149 3.36 13.59 9.75
C ALA A 149 4.44 12.75 9.04
N ILE A 150 4.03 11.87 8.12
CA ILE A 150 4.94 11.04 7.30
C ILE A 150 5.52 11.81 6.10
N GLY A 151 5.00 13.01 5.81
CA GLY A 151 5.44 13.87 4.71
C GLY A 151 4.67 13.68 3.41
N VAL A 152 3.41 13.22 3.48
CA VAL A 152 2.50 13.22 2.32
C VAL A 152 1.90 14.62 2.16
N GLU A 153 2.21 15.26 1.04
CA GLU A 153 1.91 16.69 0.84
C GLU A 153 0.45 16.95 0.46
N ASN A 154 -0.19 16.04 -0.29
CA ASN A 154 -1.54 16.27 -0.78
C ASN A 154 -2.43 15.03 -0.65
N ILE A 155 -3.36 15.08 0.30
CA ILE A 155 -4.32 14.01 0.57
C ILE A 155 -5.37 13.91 -0.56
N SER A 156 -5.70 15.03 -1.22
CA SER A 156 -6.69 15.03 -2.30
C SER A 156 -6.30 14.11 -3.46
N ASP A 157 -5.00 13.83 -3.62
CA ASP A 157 -4.50 12.88 -4.61
C ASP A 157 -5.08 11.48 -4.41
N TYR A 158 -5.34 11.04 -3.17
CA TYR A 158 -5.92 9.72 -2.91
C TYR A 158 -7.39 9.58 -3.35
N TYR A 159 -8.05 10.71 -3.63
CA TYR A 159 -9.41 10.76 -4.15
C TYR A 159 -9.44 11.15 -5.64
N GLN A 160 -8.28 11.26 -6.29
CA GLN A 160 -8.23 11.49 -7.73
C GLN A 160 -8.72 10.25 -8.48
N ASP A 161 -9.84 10.41 -9.17
CA ASP A 161 -10.30 9.45 -10.16
C ASP A 161 -9.56 9.71 -11.48
N ASN A 162 -8.53 8.90 -11.75
CA ASN A 162 -7.93 8.88 -13.08
C ASN A 162 -8.76 8.01 -14.03
N TYR A 163 -8.71 8.37 -15.31
CA TYR A 163 -9.20 7.49 -16.38
C TYR A 163 -8.55 6.11 -16.28
N PHE A 164 -9.28 5.07 -16.70
CA PHE A 164 -8.73 3.70 -16.82
C PHE A 164 -8.21 3.10 -15.51
N SER A 165 -8.72 3.54 -14.36
CA SER A 165 -8.29 3.08 -13.02
C SER A 165 -6.79 3.25 -12.75
N ILE A 166 -6.15 4.22 -13.41
CA ILE A 166 -4.72 4.48 -13.25
C ILE A 166 -4.45 4.96 -11.81
N PRO A 167 -3.49 4.37 -11.08
CA PRO A 167 -3.24 4.77 -9.70
C PRO A 167 -2.87 6.25 -9.57
N PHE A 168 -3.39 6.93 -8.54
CA PHE A 168 -3.18 8.36 -8.34
C PHE A 168 -1.70 8.77 -8.25
N PHE A 169 -0.84 7.89 -7.72
CA PHE A 169 0.59 8.17 -7.56
C PHE A 169 1.37 8.18 -8.89
N VAL A 170 0.73 7.89 -10.03
CA VAL A 170 1.27 8.15 -11.38
C VAL A 170 1.23 9.65 -11.72
N GLY A 171 0.46 10.43 -10.95
CA GLY A 171 0.27 11.87 -11.11
C GLY A 171 -0.93 12.21 -11.99
N LYS A 172 -1.27 13.50 -12.04
CA LYS A 172 -2.36 14.01 -12.86
C LYS A 172 -2.06 13.83 -14.34
N LEU A 173 -3.01 13.24 -15.07
CA LEU A 173 -2.89 12.96 -16.51
C LEU A 173 -3.66 14.02 -17.30
N ASN A 174 -2.98 14.69 -18.23
CA ASN A 174 -3.59 15.76 -19.04
C ASN A 174 -4.09 15.28 -20.40
N SER A 175 -3.49 14.22 -20.94
CA SER A 175 -3.88 13.63 -22.22
C SER A 175 -3.51 12.15 -22.26
N TYR A 176 -4.23 11.40 -23.09
CA TYR A 176 -3.95 10.00 -23.34
C TYR A 176 -4.16 9.63 -24.81
N LYS A 177 -3.49 8.56 -25.24
CA LYS A 177 -3.70 7.92 -26.54
C LYS A 177 -3.66 6.41 -26.37
N ILE A 178 -4.66 5.72 -26.93
CA ILE A 178 -4.61 4.26 -27.02
C ILE A 178 -3.82 3.87 -28.26
N LEU A 179 -2.81 3.02 -28.08
CA LEU A 179 -1.92 2.54 -29.13
C LEU A 179 -1.85 1.03 -29.08
N GLU A 180 -1.66 0.38 -30.22
CA GLU A 180 -1.25 -1.02 -30.28
C GLU A 180 0.22 -1.10 -30.69
N ILE A 181 1.04 -1.74 -29.87
CA ILE A 181 2.50 -1.81 -30.06
C ILE A 181 3.00 -3.24 -29.92
N ASN A 182 4.21 -3.52 -30.40
CA ASN A 182 4.88 -4.79 -30.10
C ASN A 182 5.20 -4.86 -28.62
N ILE A 183 4.90 -5.99 -27.98
CA ILE A 183 5.16 -6.17 -26.55
C ILE A 183 6.65 -6.12 -26.22
N GLU A 184 7.51 -6.48 -27.17
CA GLU A 184 8.97 -6.46 -27.05
C GLU A 184 9.54 -5.02 -27.01
N GLU A 185 8.75 -4.01 -27.42
CA GLU A 185 9.12 -2.59 -27.31
C GLU A 185 8.87 -2.01 -25.92
N LEU A 186 8.25 -2.78 -25.01
CA LEU A 186 7.95 -2.32 -23.66
C LEU A 186 9.16 -2.44 -22.75
N TYR A 187 9.42 -1.35 -22.02
CA TYR A 187 10.37 -1.28 -20.94
C TYR A 187 9.64 -1.09 -19.62
N CYS A 188 10.29 -1.45 -18.51
CA CYS A 188 9.77 -1.22 -17.18
C CYS A 188 10.88 -0.80 -16.22
N GLY A 189 10.51 -0.01 -15.22
CA GLY A 189 11.43 0.38 -14.16
C GLY A 189 11.71 -0.80 -13.23
N GLN A 190 12.99 -1.10 -13.02
CA GLN A 190 13.47 -2.10 -12.06
C GLN A 190 14.35 -1.46 -11.00
N VAL A 191 13.98 -1.71 -9.76
CA VAL A 191 14.64 -1.11 -8.59
C VAL A 191 15.92 -1.90 -8.26
N LYS A 192 17.02 -1.19 -8.01
CA LYS A 192 18.31 -1.75 -7.60
C LYS A 192 18.90 -0.93 -6.45
N GLY A 193 19.70 -1.56 -5.61
CA GLY A 193 20.30 -0.94 -4.42
C GLY A 193 19.56 -1.31 -3.13
N ASP A 194 19.61 -0.44 -2.14
CA ASP A 194 19.04 -0.68 -0.82
C ASP A 194 17.63 -0.12 -0.67
N GLU A 195 16.91 -0.57 0.36
CA GLU A 195 15.50 -0.23 0.58
C GLU A 195 15.20 1.29 0.55
N PHE A 196 16.08 2.12 1.13
CA PHE A 196 15.95 3.59 1.16
C PHE A 196 16.91 4.31 0.21
N ASN A 197 17.92 3.61 -0.31
CA ASN A 197 18.93 4.15 -1.21
C ASN A 197 18.94 3.29 -2.48
N TYR A 198 17.97 3.54 -3.35
CA TYR A 198 17.78 2.78 -4.58
C TYR A 198 17.83 3.68 -5.81
N ILE A 199 18.09 3.03 -6.94
CA ILE A 199 17.91 3.58 -8.28
C ILE A 199 16.87 2.76 -9.03
N VAL A 200 16.19 3.39 -9.98
CA VAL A 200 15.29 2.71 -10.91
C VAL A 200 15.95 2.67 -12.28
N THR A 201 16.20 1.48 -12.81
CA THR A 201 16.77 1.29 -14.15
C THR A 201 15.71 0.71 -15.07
N ASN A 202 15.54 1.29 -16.26
CA ASN A 202 14.64 0.73 -17.26
C ASN A 202 15.27 -0.52 -17.89
N VAL A 203 14.51 -1.61 -17.94
CA VAL A 203 14.89 -2.86 -18.61
C VAL A 203 13.76 -3.32 -19.55
N PRO A 204 14.07 -4.13 -20.58
CA PRO A 204 13.04 -4.79 -21.37
C PRO A 204 12.05 -5.55 -20.50
N LEU A 205 10.77 -5.63 -20.90
CA LEU A 205 9.73 -6.34 -20.14
C LEU A 205 10.10 -7.81 -19.86
N SER A 206 10.76 -8.48 -20.80
CA SER A 206 11.28 -9.85 -20.67
C SER A 206 12.27 -10.00 -19.51
N ASP A 207 12.96 -8.93 -19.12
CA ASP A 207 14.01 -8.96 -18.11
C ASP A 207 13.47 -8.55 -16.73
N SER A 208 12.18 -8.22 -16.65
CA SER A 208 11.52 -7.85 -15.40
C SER A 208 11.41 -9.02 -14.44
N VAL A 209 11.56 -8.76 -13.14
CA VAL A 209 11.42 -9.80 -12.09
C VAL A 209 9.99 -10.36 -12.07
N GLN A 210 9.01 -9.55 -12.47
CA GLN A 210 7.60 -9.88 -12.60
C GLN A 210 7.37 -10.91 -13.71
N TYR A 211 7.96 -10.70 -14.89
CA TYR A 211 7.90 -11.68 -15.98
C TYR A 211 8.67 -12.95 -15.61
N GLN A 212 9.89 -12.81 -15.10
CA GLN A 212 10.73 -13.95 -14.71
C GLN A 212 10.03 -14.84 -13.67
N ALA A 213 9.26 -14.27 -12.74
CA ALA A 213 8.48 -15.04 -11.75
C ALA A 213 7.40 -15.95 -12.37
N LEU A 214 6.90 -15.63 -13.57
CA LEU A 214 5.98 -16.51 -14.31
C LEU A 214 6.71 -17.71 -14.92
N ILE A 215 7.99 -17.55 -15.27
CA ILE A 215 8.80 -18.55 -15.98
C ILE A 215 9.30 -19.67 -15.06
N SER A 216 9.75 -19.36 -13.83
CA SER A 216 10.35 -20.38 -12.96
C SER A 216 10.09 -20.17 -11.47
N LYS A 217 10.09 -21.28 -10.72
CA LYS A 217 9.93 -21.26 -9.25
C LYS A 217 11.05 -20.48 -8.54
N ASP A 218 12.28 -20.57 -9.03
CA ASP A 218 13.41 -19.84 -8.45
C ASP A 218 13.27 -18.33 -8.61
N ALA A 219 12.74 -17.88 -9.76
CA ALA A 219 12.46 -16.47 -10.00
C ALA A 219 11.30 -15.95 -9.12
N ARG A 220 10.34 -16.79 -8.72
CA ARG A 220 9.29 -16.41 -7.76
C ARG A 220 9.87 -15.99 -6.42
N LYS A 221 10.89 -16.71 -5.91
CA LYS A 221 11.58 -16.32 -4.68
C LYS A 221 12.28 -14.97 -4.82
N LYS A 222 12.95 -14.73 -5.95
CA LYS A 222 13.56 -13.42 -6.25
C LYS A 222 12.52 -12.31 -6.27
N TYR A 223 11.36 -12.55 -6.87
CA TYR A 223 10.29 -11.56 -6.92
C TYR A 223 9.65 -11.31 -5.55
N SER A 224 9.45 -12.35 -4.74
CA SER A 224 8.99 -12.21 -3.34
C SER A 224 9.94 -11.32 -2.53
N ASN A 225 11.23 -11.63 -2.56
CA ASN A 225 12.27 -10.85 -1.87
C ASN A 225 12.32 -9.40 -2.39
N TYR A 226 12.12 -9.21 -3.69
CA TYR A 226 12.07 -7.89 -4.32
C TYR A 226 10.89 -7.07 -3.79
N ILE A 227 9.69 -7.67 -3.67
CA ILE A 227 8.53 -7.02 -3.07
C ILE A 227 8.84 -6.65 -1.61
N GLU A 228 9.31 -7.60 -0.80
CA GLU A 228 9.57 -7.39 0.62
C GLU A 228 10.61 -6.29 0.87
N LYS A 229 11.70 -6.29 0.10
CA LYS A 229 12.78 -5.30 0.23
C LYS A 229 12.31 -3.88 -0.06
N TYR A 230 11.47 -3.69 -1.08
CA TYR A 230 11.13 -2.35 -1.58
C TYR A 230 9.69 -1.91 -1.26
N ARG A 231 8.91 -2.71 -0.54
CA ARG A 231 7.54 -2.36 -0.11
C ARG A 231 7.58 -1.06 0.70
N GLY A 232 6.69 -0.15 0.34
CA GLY A 232 6.54 1.15 0.98
C GLY A 232 7.61 2.18 0.63
N THR A 233 8.68 1.81 -0.08
CA THR A 233 9.64 2.77 -0.64
C THR A 233 9.45 2.88 -2.15
N ALA A 234 10.15 2.05 -2.93
CA ALA A 234 10.05 2.05 -4.38
C ALA A 234 8.77 1.35 -4.87
N ILE A 235 8.27 0.36 -4.14
CA ILE A 235 7.01 -0.34 -4.44
C ILE A 235 5.93 0.16 -3.49
N LYS A 236 5.07 1.03 -3.99
CA LYS A 236 4.05 1.73 -3.18
C LYS A 236 2.70 1.01 -3.18
N ALA A 237 2.40 0.22 -4.20
CA ALA A 237 1.12 -0.50 -4.34
C ALA A 237 1.12 -1.85 -3.61
N ASP A 238 -0.06 -2.47 -3.50
CA ASP A 238 -0.23 -3.78 -2.88
C ASP A 238 0.17 -4.96 -3.77
N HIS A 239 1.47 -5.10 -4.00
CA HIS A 239 2.02 -6.25 -4.70
C HIS A 239 2.00 -7.50 -3.81
N ASP A 240 1.54 -8.60 -4.39
CA ASP A 240 1.51 -9.92 -3.77
C ASP A 240 1.82 -11.00 -4.82
N LEU A 241 2.76 -11.88 -4.51
CA LEU A 241 3.19 -12.93 -5.43
C LEU A 241 2.08 -13.96 -5.68
N LEU A 242 1.37 -14.40 -4.63
CA LEU A 242 0.37 -15.45 -4.77
C LEU A 242 -0.82 -14.95 -5.59
N ARG A 243 -1.35 -13.77 -5.27
CA ARG A 243 -2.42 -13.13 -6.06
C ARG A 243 -2.00 -12.87 -7.51
N TYR A 244 -0.73 -12.55 -7.73
CA TYR A 244 -0.20 -12.36 -9.10
C TYR A 244 -0.16 -13.66 -9.88
N LEU A 245 0.27 -14.76 -9.27
CA LEU A 245 0.27 -16.09 -9.91
C LEU A 245 -1.16 -16.60 -10.15
N GLU A 246 -2.06 -16.42 -9.18
CA GLU A 246 -3.48 -16.74 -9.33
C GLU A 246 -4.10 -15.95 -10.49
N LEU A 247 -3.83 -14.64 -10.55
CA LEU A 247 -4.25 -13.80 -11.66
C LEU A 247 -3.74 -14.37 -13.00
N SER A 248 -2.49 -14.81 -13.07
CA SER A 248 -1.87 -15.27 -14.32
C SER A 248 -2.52 -16.51 -14.96
N ASN A 249 -3.27 -17.31 -14.20
CA ASN A 249 -3.87 -18.55 -14.70
C ASN A 249 -4.94 -18.29 -15.76
N ASP A 250 -5.84 -17.34 -15.52
CA ASP A 250 -7.03 -17.09 -16.37
C ASP A 250 -7.16 -15.61 -16.79
N PHE A 251 -6.13 -14.79 -16.57
CA PHE A 251 -6.20 -13.38 -16.91
C PHE A 251 -6.25 -13.16 -18.43
N LEU A 252 -7.32 -12.53 -18.90
CA LEU A 252 -7.47 -12.08 -20.28
C LEU A 252 -7.41 -10.56 -20.34
N TYR A 253 -6.43 -10.04 -21.07
CA TYR A 253 -6.18 -8.60 -21.17
C TYR A 253 -7.34 -7.87 -21.85
N LEU A 254 -7.87 -6.83 -21.19
CA LEU A 254 -9.01 -6.01 -21.63
C LEU A 254 -10.29 -6.82 -21.94
N SER A 255 -10.45 -7.98 -21.30
CA SER A 255 -11.69 -8.76 -21.30
C SER A 255 -12.78 -8.14 -20.41
N ALA A 256 -13.97 -8.77 -20.40
CA ALA A 256 -15.09 -8.33 -19.57
C ALA A 256 -14.69 -8.18 -18.08
N GLY A 257 -14.99 -7.02 -17.48
CA GLY A 257 -14.57 -6.63 -16.13
C GLY A 257 -13.14 -6.05 -16.02
N ASN A 258 -12.38 -6.01 -17.11
CA ASN A 258 -11.03 -5.45 -17.21
C ASN A 258 -10.87 -4.48 -18.39
N GLU A 259 -11.96 -4.06 -19.02
CA GLU A 259 -12.00 -3.27 -20.25
C GLU A 259 -11.28 -1.92 -20.12
N THR A 260 -11.21 -1.41 -18.89
CA THR A 260 -10.55 -0.16 -18.56
C THR A 260 -9.15 -0.34 -17.98
N LYS A 261 -8.67 -1.56 -17.73
CA LYS A 261 -7.40 -1.81 -17.04
C LYS A 261 -6.21 -1.90 -18.02
N PHE A 262 -5.99 -0.82 -18.76
CA PHE A 262 -4.88 -0.73 -19.70
C PHE A 262 -3.52 -0.84 -19.00
N VAL A 263 -2.52 -1.38 -19.70
CA VAL A 263 -1.12 -1.11 -19.40
C VAL A 263 -0.84 0.35 -19.77
N THR A 264 -0.40 1.14 -18.79
CA THR A 264 -0.15 2.57 -18.97
C THR A 264 1.34 2.79 -19.18
N VAL A 265 1.69 3.56 -20.20
CA VAL A 265 3.07 3.83 -20.60
C VAL A 265 3.34 5.32 -20.74
N LYS A 266 4.59 5.73 -20.49
CA LYS A 266 5.14 7.05 -20.85
C LYS A 266 6.32 6.87 -21.79
N ARG A 267 6.60 7.87 -22.63
CA ARG A 267 7.87 7.93 -23.37
C ARG A 267 8.95 8.53 -22.46
N ASN A 268 10.09 7.85 -22.38
CA ASN A 268 11.27 8.43 -21.72
C ASN A 268 12.10 9.28 -22.71
N GLU A 269 13.18 9.90 -22.22
CA GLU A 269 14.10 10.72 -23.03
C GLU A 269 14.73 9.96 -24.21
N LYS A 270 14.83 8.63 -24.11
CA LYS A 270 15.31 7.73 -25.18
C LYS A 270 14.19 7.26 -26.11
N ASN A 271 13.01 7.88 -26.03
CA ASN A 271 11.83 7.56 -26.83
C ASN A 271 11.27 6.13 -26.63
N GLN A 272 11.60 5.48 -25.52
CA GLN A 272 11.14 4.12 -25.20
C GLN A 272 9.79 4.17 -24.49
N TYR A 273 8.93 3.18 -24.74
CA TYR A 273 7.67 3.01 -24.00
C TYR A 273 7.93 2.37 -22.64
N VAL A 274 7.94 3.17 -21.58
CA VAL A 274 8.16 2.72 -20.21
C VAL A 274 6.82 2.55 -19.51
N ILE A 275 6.57 1.34 -19.00
CA ILE A 275 5.39 1.02 -18.21
C ILE A 275 5.44 1.79 -16.88
N VAL A 276 4.39 2.55 -16.62
CA VAL A 276 4.18 3.28 -15.36
C VAL A 276 3.04 2.69 -14.52
N ASP A 277 2.14 1.92 -15.14
CA ASP A 277 1.14 1.08 -14.46
C ASP A 277 0.83 -0.16 -15.30
N GLY A 278 0.47 -1.27 -14.63
CA GLY A 278 0.06 -2.51 -15.28
C GLY A 278 1.19 -3.44 -15.67
N LEU A 279 2.35 -3.36 -15.01
CA LEU A 279 3.49 -4.24 -15.28
C LEU A 279 3.14 -5.74 -15.18
N HIS A 280 2.38 -6.14 -14.16
CA HIS A 280 1.87 -7.51 -14.05
C HIS A 280 1.02 -7.93 -15.25
N ARG A 281 0.12 -7.05 -15.73
CA ARG A 281 -0.74 -7.33 -16.89
C ARG A 281 0.11 -7.49 -18.15
N ALA A 282 1.10 -6.62 -18.35
CA ALA A 282 2.04 -6.72 -19.46
C ALA A 282 2.87 -8.02 -19.40
N SER A 283 3.39 -8.38 -18.23
CA SER A 283 4.17 -9.61 -18.02
C SER A 283 3.34 -10.86 -18.32
N ILE A 284 2.09 -10.93 -17.85
CA ILE A 284 1.18 -12.04 -18.16
C ILE A 284 0.88 -12.09 -19.66
N HIS A 285 0.60 -10.94 -20.27
CA HIS A 285 0.31 -10.86 -21.71
C HIS A 285 1.47 -11.39 -22.55
N LEU A 286 2.71 -11.07 -22.17
CA LEU A 286 3.93 -11.62 -22.79
C LEU A 286 4.07 -13.12 -22.55
N TYR A 287 3.83 -13.58 -21.32
CA TYR A 287 3.91 -14.99 -20.93
C TYR A 287 2.91 -15.87 -21.71
N GLN A 288 1.76 -15.31 -22.06
CA GLN A 288 0.76 -15.94 -22.93
C GLN A 288 1.14 -15.94 -24.42
N ASN A 289 2.37 -15.54 -24.77
CA ASN A 289 2.92 -15.46 -26.13
C ASN A 289 2.22 -14.44 -27.06
N ASN A 290 1.47 -13.49 -26.51
CA ASN A 290 0.87 -12.42 -27.33
C ASN A 290 1.93 -11.42 -27.79
N ARG A 291 1.98 -11.13 -29.09
CA ARG A 291 3.01 -10.24 -29.69
C ARG A 291 2.66 -8.77 -29.69
N LYS A 292 1.37 -8.44 -29.67
CA LYS A 292 0.85 -7.08 -29.69
C LYS A 292 0.07 -6.80 -28.42
N ILE A 293 0.15 -5.56 -27.94
CA ILE A 293 -0.58 -5.12 -26.76
C ILE A 293 -1.13 -3.71 -26.97
N LYS A 294 -2.40 -3.51 -26.60
CA LYS A 294 -3.02 -2.19 -26.55
C LYS A 294 -2.58 -1.49 -25.26
N VAL A 295 -1.99 -0.32 -25.35
CA VAL A 295 -1.49 0.46 -24.20
C VAL A 295 -2.15 1.83 -24.15
N CYS A 296 -2.24 2.39 -22.94
CA CYS A 296 -2.59 3.78 -22.72
C CYS A 296 -1.29 4.60 -22.63
N LEU A 297 -0.94 5.31 -23.69
CA LEU A 297 0.16 6.27 -23.68
C LEU A 297 -0.33 7.55 -23.03
N VAL A 298 0.36 7.99 -21.97
CA VAL A 298 0.05 9.23 -21.26
C VAL A 298 1.22 10.21 -21.35
N ASN A 299 0.90 11.51 -21.34
CA ASN A 299 1.87 12.60 -21.27
C ASN A 299 1.79 13.27 -19.89
#